data_AF-A0AAV8YBG9-F1
#
_entry.id   AF-A0AAV8YBG9-F1
#
_cell.length_a   1.000
_cell.length_b   1.000
_cell.length_c   1.000
_cell.angle_alpha   90.00
_cell.angle_beta   90.00
_cell.angle_gamma   90.00
#
_symmetry.space_group_name_H-M   'P 1'
#
loop_
_entity.id
_entity.type
_entity.pdbx_description
1 polymer ?
#
loop_
_entity_poly.entity_id
_entity_poly.type
_entity_poly.pdbx_seq_one_letter_code
_entity_poly.pdbx_strand_id
1 'polypeptide(L)'
;MALTVKQYFPDYSSAPVQHQFSPYADNGGSVVAIAGDDFVVIGADTRLSAGFSIYTRDQNKLFPLAKTTVLGCSGCWCDTLTLTVS
;
A
#
# COMPACT_ATOMS: atom_id res chain seq x y z
N MET A 1 8.89 57.43 -25.01
CA MET A 1 7.94 56.82 -24.05
C MET A 1 7.25 55.67 -24.78
N ALA A 2 7.87 54.49 -24.79
CA ALA A 2 7.32 53.31 -25.44
C ALA A 2 6.58 52.47 -24.38
N LEU A 3 5.27 52.30 -24.55
CA LEU A 3 4.46 51.46 -23.69
C LEU A 3 4.76 50.00 -24.00
N THR A 4 5.49 49.33 -23.10
CA THR A 4 5.67 47.88 -23.15
C THR A 4 4.35 47.21 -22.82
N VAL A 5 3.66 46.69 -23.84
CA VAL A 5 2.46 45.88 -23.66
C VAL A 5 2.89 44.54 -23.06
N LYS A 6 2.61 44.34 -21.76
CA LYS A 6 2.78 43.05 -21.09
C LYS A 6 1.69 42.12 -21.63
N GLN A 7 2.05 41.15 -22.48
CA GLN A 7 1.11 40.19 -23.02
C GLN A 7 0.49 39.38 -21.86
N TYR A 8 -0.84 39.44 -21.75
CA TYR A 8 -1.62 38.69 -20.76
C TYR A 8 -1.94 37.31 -21.35
N PHE A 9 -1.19 36.30 -20.92
CA PHE A 9 -1.43 34.89 -21.27
C PHE A 9 -2.01 34.18 -20.05
N PRO A 10 -3.36 34.10 -19.90
CA PRO A 10 -3.99 33.53 -18.71
C PRO A 10 -3.62 32.05 -18.50
N ASP A 11 -3.35 31.33 -19.59
CA ASP A 11 -3.09 29.89 -19.56
C ASP A 11 -1.68 29.51 -19.09
N TYR A 12 -0.74 30.47 -19.07
CA TYR A 12 0.63 30.29 -18.57
C TYR A 12 0.82 30.75 -17.12
N SER A 13 -0.26 31.22 -16.47
CA SER A 13 -0.22 31.69 -15.07
C SER A 13 -0.45 30.59 -14.04
N SER A 14 -0.77 29.37 -14.47
CA SER A 14 -0.79 28.20 -13.60
C SER A 14 0.63 27.71 -13.36
N ALA A 15 1.18 28.01 -12.18
CA ALA A 15 2.39 27.32 -11.72
C ALA A 15 2.18 25.80 -11.85
N PRO A 16 3.19 25.03 -12.26
CA PRO A 16 3.05 23.58 -12.39
C PRO A 16 2.56 23.01 -11.06
N VAL A 17 1.36 22.44 -11.06
CA VAL A 17 0.82 21.72 -9.91
C VAL A 17 1.66 20.47 -9.73
N GLN A 18 2.50 20.47 -8.69
CA GLN A 18 3.30 19.31 -8.35
C GLN A 18 2.37 18.20 -7.84
N HIS A 19 1.99 17.28 -8.74
CA HIS A 19 1.42 16.00 -8.33
C HIS A 19 2.55 15.18 -7.70
N GLN A 20 2.61 15.16 -6.36
CA GLN A 20 3.53 14.29 -5.65
C GLN A 20 3.04 12.84 -5.80
N PHE A 21 3.70 12.07 -6.66
CA PHE A 21 3.43 10.64 -6.80
C PHE A 21 4.06 9.88 -5.62
N SER A 22 3.22 9.18 -4.84
CA SER A 22 3.69 8.23 -3.83
C SER A 22 3.45 6.81 -4.35
N PRO A 23 4.49 5.98 -4.54
CA PRO A 23 4.33 4.62 -5.06
C PRO A 23 3.74 3.65 -4.03
N TYR A 24 3.74 4.01 -2.74
CA TYR A 24 3.28 3.14 -1.65
C TYR A 24 1.88 3.51 -1.17
N ALA A 25 1.10 2.48 -0.86
CA ALA A 25 -0.18 2.59 -0.18
C ALA A 25 -0.14 1.75 1.10
N ASP A 26 -0.57 2.32 2.22
CA ASP A 26 -0.79 1.55 3.45
C ASP A 26 -2.16 0.88 3.39
N ASN A 27 -2.17 -0.44 3.19
CA ASN A 27 -3.39 -1.23 3.23
C ASN A 27 -3.69 -1.84 4.60
N GLY A 28 -2.84 -1.54 5.59
CA GLY A 28 -2.94 -1.99 6.96
C GLY A 28 -2.83 -3.51 7.10
N GLY A 29 -3.59 -4.03 8.06
CA GLY A 29 -3.54 -5.41 8.48
C GLY A 29 -2.57 -5.64 9.63
N SER A 30 -2.77 -6.74 10.34
CA SER A 30 -1.95 -7.15 11.47
C SER A 30 -1.78 -8.66 11.45
N VAL A 31 -0.53 -9.08 11.63
CA VAL A 31 -0.15 -10.49 11.75
C VAL A 31 0.54 -10.68 13.10
N VAL A 32 0.13 -11.71 13.83
CA VAL A 32 0.74 -12.11 15.10
C VAL A 32 1.15 -13.58 15.00
N ALA A 33 2.34 -13.89 15.50
CA ALA A 33 2.82 -15.26 15.63
C ALA A 33 3.33 -15.51 17.05
N ILE A 34 3.02 -16.68 17.60
CA ILE A 34 3.46 -17.15 18.91
C ILE A 34 4.13 -18.50 18.73
N ALA A 35 5.40 -18.61 19.10
CA ALA A 35 6.13 -19.86 19.13
C ALA A 35 5.91 -20.56 20.47
N GLY A 36 5.44 -21.80 20.44
CA GLY A 36 5.53 -22.76 21.53
C GLY A 36 6.76 -23.65 21.35
N ASP A 37 6.90 -24.65 22.21
CA ASP A 37 8.08 -25.53 22.22
C ASP A 37 8.21 -26.36 20.92
N ASP A 38 7.08 -26.89 20.43
CA ASP A 38 7.04 -27.78 19.24
C ASP A 38 6.07 -27.30 18.15
N PHE A 39 5.51 -26.08 18.28
CA PHE A 39 4.53 -25.55 17.34
C PHE A 39 4.58 -24.02 17.24
N VAL A 40 4.00 -23.48 16.19
CA VAL A 40 3.79 -22.03 16.02
C VAL A 40 2.33 -21.77 15.71
N VAL A 41 1.72 -20.83 16.42
CA VAL A 41 0.39 -20.31 16.10
C VAL A 41 0.57 -18.98 15.41
N ILE A 42 0.03 -18.85 14.21
CA ILE A 42 0.03 -17.60 13.44
C ILE A 42 -1.41 -17.19 13.14
N GLY A 43 -1.73 -15.92 13.39
CA GLY A 43 -3.03 -15.33 13.14
C GLY A 43 -2.89 -14.01 12.40
N ALA A 44 -3.82 -13.75 11.49
CA ALA A 44 -3.89 -12.48 10.76
C ALA A 44 -5.34 -12.04 10.60
N ASP A 45 -5.56 -10.73 10.52
CA ASP A 45 -6.86 -10.19 10.14
C ASP A 45 -7.10 -10.28 8.63
N THR A 46 -8.36 -10.32 8.21
CA THR A 46 -8.73 -10.50 6.79
C THR A 46 -9.14 -9.21 6.09
N ARG A 47 -9.09 -8.06 6.79
CA ARG A 47 -9.51 -6.77 6.22
C ARG A 47 -8.40 -6.21 5.33
N LEU A 48 -8.78 -5.74 4.15
CA LEU A 48 -7.94 -4.92 3.27
C LEU A 48 -8.55 -3.52 3.16
N SER A 49 -7.83 -2.52 3.67
CA SER A 49 -8.29 -1.14 3.72
C SER A 49 -7.45 -0.24 2.80
N ALA A 50 -7.98 0.93 2.46
CA ALA A 50 -7.22 2.00 1.82
C ALA A 50 -7.80 3.34 2.31
N GLY A 51 -7.04 4.04 3.14
CA GLY A 51 -7.56 5.21 3.86
C GLY A 51 -8.82 4.85 4.65
N PHE A 52 -9.93 5.55 4.38
CA PHE A 52 -11.22 5.33 5.05
C PHE A 52 -12.13 4.30 4.33
N SER A 53 -11.66 3.67 3.26
CA SER A 53 -12.41 2.68 2.49
C SER A 53 -11.97 1.25 2.80
N ILE A 54 -12.89 0.30 2.69
CA ILE A 54 -12.61 -1.14 2.78
C ILE A 54 -12.74 -1.72 1.38
N TYR A 55 -11.66 -2.28 0.85
CA TYR A 55 -11.66 -2.97 -0.45
C TYR A 55 -12.27 -4.36 -0.34
N THR A 56 -11.83 -5.13 0.65
CA THR A 56 -12.42 -6.44 0.95
C THR A 56 -12.32 -6.76 2.44
N ARG A 57 -13.21 -7.63 2.91
CA ARG A 57 -13.22 -8.17 4.29
C ARG A 57 -12.67 -9.60 4.36
N ASP A 58 -12.40 -10.18 3.21
CA ASP A 58 -11.90 -11.54 3.07
C ASP A 58 -10.65 -11.49 2.21
N GLN A 59 -9.53 -11.10 2.83
CA GLN A 59 -8.23 -11.22 2.22
C GLN A 59 -7.24 -11.91 3.14
N ASN A 60 -6.75 -13.07 2.70
CA ASN A 60 -5.79 -13.84 3.48
C ASN A 60 -4.41 -13.19 3.42
N LYS A 61 -3.77 -13.07 4.58
CA LYS A 61 -2.42 -12.52 4.75
C LYS A 61 -1.37 -13.59 5.06
N LEU A 62 -1.79 -14.86 5.15
CA LEU A 62 -0.97 -16.00 5.48
C LEU A 62 -0.79 -16.88 4.23
N PHE A 63 0.46 -17.02 3.81
CA PHE A 63 0.86 -17.72 2.60
C PHE A 63 1.70 -18.95 2.98
N PRO A 64 1.20 -20.18 2.78
CA PRO A 64 1.98 -21.38 3.06
C PRO A 64 3.09 -21.55 2.02
N LEU A 65 4.35 -21.58 2.46
CA LEU A 65 5.52 -21.79 1.59
C LEU A 65 5.95 -23.26 1.51
N ALA A 66 5.78 -24.00 2.61
CA ALA A 66 6.09 -25.42 2.73
C ALA A 66 5.19 -26.07 3.78
N LYS A 67 5.33 -27.38 4.01
CA LYS A 67 4.53 -28.13 5.00
C LYS A 67 4.65 -27.58 6.44
N THR A 68 5.78 -26.95 6.77
CA THR A 68 6.10 -26.46 8.13
C THR A 68 6.41 -24.97 8.15
N THR A 69 6.15 -24.24 7.06
CA THR A 69 6.57 -22.84 6.93
C THR A 69 5.45 -22.01 6.31
N VAL A 70 5.07 -20.95 7.01
CA VAL A 70 4.04 -19.99 6.59
C VAL A 70 4.64 -18.58 6.65
N LEU A 71 4.42 -17.80 5.59
CA LEU A 71 4.79 -16.40 5.49
C LEU A 71 3.57 -15.52 5.79
N GLY A 72 3.68 -14.62 6.75
CA GLY A 72 2.68 -13.61 7.04
C GLY A 72 3.11 -12.24 6.55
N CYS A 73 2.32 -11.59 5.70
CA CYS A 73 2.64 -10.29 5.11
C CYS A 73 1.48 -9.28 5.29
N SER A 74 1.82 -8.06 5.70
CA SER A 74 0.89 -6.91 5.86
C SER A 74 1.56 -5.62 5.39
N GLY A 75 0.81 -4.51 5.28
CA GLY A 75 1.34 -3.23 4.79
C GLY A 75 0.90 -2.93 3.36
N CYS A 76 1.83 -2.63 2.43
CA CYS A 76 1.43 -2.49 1.02
C CYS A 76 1.02 -3.83 0.46
N TRP A 77 -0.25 -3.92 0.04
CA TRP A 77 -0.75 -5.11 -0.61
C TRP A 77 -0.06 -5.36 -1.95
N CYS A 78 0.35 -4.29 -2.62
CA CYS A 78 1.12 -4.33 -3.85
C CYS A 78 2.42 -5.14 -3.70
N ASP A 79 3.22 -4.80 -2.69
CA ASP A 79 4.50 -5.44 -2.41
C ASP A 79 4.30 -6.86 -1.88
N THR A 80 3.25 -7.06 -1.07
CA THR A 80 2.88 -8.39 -0.57
C THR A 80 2.60 -9.37 -1.70
N LEU A 81 1.87 -8.95 -2.74
CA LEU A 81 1.63 -9.79 -3.92
C LEU A 81 2.92 -10.09 -4.66
N THR A 82 3.79 -9.10 -4.87
CA THR A 82 5.07 -9.34 -5.53
C THR A 82 5.98 -10.28 -4.73
N LEU A 83 5.93 -10.22 -3.40
CA LEU A 83 6.75 -11.06 -2.52
C LEU A 83 6.23 -12.51 -2.41
N THR A 84 4.92 -12.71 -2.56
CA THR A 84 4.26 -14.00 -2.31
C THR A 84 4.05 -14.83 -3.58
N VAL A 85 4.13 -14.20 -4.76
CA VAL A 85 4.11 -14.90 -6.05
C VAL A 85 5.51 -15.45 -6.35
N SER A 86 5.73 -16.71 -5.97
CA SER A 86 6.79 -17.59 -6.49
C SER A 86 6.26 -19.01 -6.67
#